data_AF-A0A7V4EMQ1-F1
#
_entry.id   AF-A0A7V4EMQ1-F1
#
_cell.length_a   1.000
_cell.length_b   1.000
_cell.length_c   1.000
_cell.angle_alpha   90.00
_cell.angle_beta   90.00
_cell.angle_gamma   90.00
#
_symmetry.space_group_name_H-M   'P 1'
#
loop_
_entity.id
_entity.type
_entity.pdbx_description
1 polymer ?
#
loop_
_entity_poly.entity_id
_entity_poly.type
_entity_poly.pdbx_seq_one_letter_code
_entity_poly.pdbx_strand_id
1 'polypeptide(L)'
;LGAQAIQCGDADIVAAGGMENMSAAPFALPGARWGYRMGQGSVIDTMIHDGLFEIFNGYHMGMTAENIAEKYGVSRQDQDAFAARSQQLACEAIESGAFKSQIVPVSIPQRKGDPLAFDTDEHPRAGTTAEALAKLPPAFKKDGGTVTAGNASGINDGAAAVILASKEKVGELGLKPIAKIVSYASAGVDPAYMGMGPAPSSRKAAQKAGCSLDDIDIFELNEAFASQALAVVRDLGLENRMDVINIHGGAIALGHPIGCSGARVFVTLLYAMQEKDAARGLASLCIGGGMGIAMIVDRV
;
A
#
# COMPACT_ATOMS: atom_id res chain seq x y z
N LEU A 1 -6.92 1.31 -15.62
CA LEU A 1 -7.02 2.45 -16.56
C LEU A 1 -5.99 2.36 -17.67
N GLY A 2 -4.69 2.55 -17.43
CA GLY A 2 -3.68 2.52 -18.52
C GLY A 2 -3.72 1.24 -19.38
N ALA A 3 -3.79 0.06 -18.74
CA ALA A 3 -3.95 -1.21 -19.45
C ALA A 3 -5.25 -1.30 -20.27
N GLN A 4 -6.35 -0.71 -19.80
CA GLN A 4 -7.64 -0.71 -20.53
C GLN A 4 -7.57 0.16 -21.78
N ALA A 5 -6.98 1.36 -21.68
CA ALA A 5 -6.78 2.23 -22.83
C ALA A 5 -5.94 1.54 -23.91
N ILE A 6 -4.88 0.82 -23.51
CA ILE A 6 -4.07 0.03 -24.44
C ILE A 6 -4.87 -1.13 -25.05
N GLN A 7 -5.61 -1.88 -24.24
CA GLN A 7 -6.44 -2.99 -24.71
C GLN A 7 -7.56 -2.55 -25.68
N CYS A 8 -8.09 -1.33 -25.50
CA CYS A 8 -9.11 -0.74 -26.37
C CYS A 8 -8.52 -0.13 -27.66
N GLY A 9 -7.20 -0.02 -27.77
CA GLY A 9 -6.53 0.64 -28.90
C GLY A 9 -6.54 2.16 -28.83
N ASP A 10 -6.87 2.75 -27.68
CA ASP A 10 -6.91 4.20 -27.48
C ASP A 10 -5.51 4.78 -27.19
N ALA A 11 -4.55 3.95 -26.80
CA ALA A 11 -3.16 4.33 -26.55
C ALA A 11 -2.20 3.17 -26.81
N ASP A 12 -0.98 3.45 -27.26
CA ASP A 12 0.08 2.44 -27.39
C ASP A 12 1.05 2.42 -26.22
N ILE A 13 1.27 3.57 -25.58
CA ILE A 13 2.18 3.76 -24.46
C ILE A 13 1.49 4.67 -23.43
N VAL A 14 1.53 4.29 -22.16
CA VAL A 14 0.94 5.05 -21.05
C VAL A 14 1.93 5.09 -19.89
N ALA A 15 2.23 6.30 -19.38
CA ALA A 15 2.81 6.46 -18.06
C ALA A 15 1.68 6.39 -17.02
N ALA A 16 1.78 5.47 -16.06
CA ALA A 16 0.78 5.27 -15.02
C ALA A 16 1.46 5.18 -13.66
N GLY A 17 0.83 5.71 -12.62
CA GLY A 17 1.44 5.75 -11.30
C GLY A 17 0.56 6.49 -10.31
N GLY A 18 1.20 6.97 -9.26
CA GLY A 18 0.58 7.77 -8.22
C GLY A 18 1.62 8.58 -7.45
N MET A 19 1.16 9.65 -6.80
CA MET A 19 1.99 10.52 -5.97
C MET A 19 1.16 11.02 -4.80
N GLU A 20 1.83 11.28 -3.68
CA GLU A 20 1.21 11.90 -2.52
C GLU A 20 2.25 12.72 -1.75
N ASN A 21 1.81 13.85 -1.19
CA ASN A 21 2.55 14.58 -0.17
C ASN A 21 1.58 14.91 0.96
N MET A 22 1.49 14.00 1.92
CA MET A 22 0.60 14.13 3.07
C MET A 22 1.13 15.17 4.05
N SER A 23 2.46 15.34 4.15
CA SER A 23 3.09 16.38 4.98
C SER A 23 2.67 17.80 4.59
N ALA A 24 2.33 18.03 3.32
CA ALA A 24 1.94 19.32 2.78
C ALA A 24 0.41 19.50 2.66
N ALA A 25 -0.40 18.56 3.17
CA ALA A 25 -1.85 18.67 3.12
C ALA A 25 -2.33 19.93 3.87
N PRO A 26 -3.18 20.78 3.26
CA PRO A 26 -3.61 22.02 3.89
C PRO A 26 -4.71 21.79 4.94
N PHE A 27 -4.96 22.82 5.74
CA PHE A 27 -6.22 22.93 6.49
C PHE A 27 -7.25 23.71 5.69
N ALA A 28 -8.53 23.37 5.86
CA ALA A 28 -9.67 23.99 5.19
C ALA A 28 -10.62 24.70 6.17
N LEU A 29 -11.26 25.77 5.68
CA LEU A 29 -12.29 26.55 6.40
C LEU A 29 -13.59 26.57 5.57
N PRO A 30 -14.47 25.56 5.66
CA PRO A 30 -15.62 25.43 4.76
C PRO A 30 -16.59 26.61 4.80
N GLY A 31 -16.78 27.22 5.97
CA GLY A 31 -17.67 28.37 6.15
C GLY A 31 -17.08 29.71 5.71
N ALA A 32 -15.78 29.80 5.42
CA ALA A 32 -15.11 31.07 5.15
C ALA A 32 -15.59 31.74 3.84
N ARG A 33 -16.05 30.97 2.85
CA ARG A 33 -16.51 31.52 1.57
C ARG A 33 -17.68 32.50 1.72
N TRP A 34 -18.63 32.18 2.60
CA TRP A 34 -19.86 32.96 2.79
C TRP A 34 -19.92 33.67 4.15
N GLY A 35 -18.92 33.45 4.99
CA GLY A 35 -18.80 34.03 6.33
C GLY A 35 -19.52 33.21 7.40
N TYR A 36 -18.91 33.10 8.58
CA TYR A 36 -19.46 32.37 9.73
C TYR A 36 -20.57 33.11 10.47
N ARG A 37 -20.86 34.36 10.12
CA ARG A 37 -21.78 35.29 10.80
C ARG A 37 -21.43 35.57 12.26
N MET A 38 -21.62 34.60 13.17
CA MET A 38 -21.34 34.69 14.61
C MET A 38 -21.27 33.28 15.22
N GLY A 39 -20.27 33.00 16.07
CA GLY A 39 -20.09 31.70 16.72
C GLY A 39 -18.74 31.04 16.41
N GLN A 40 -18.50 29.85 16.96
CA GLN A 40 -17.30 29.05 16.70
C GLN A 40 -17.38 28.38 15.32
N GLY A 41 -16.24 28.29 14.63
CA GLY A 41 -16.08 27.52 13.39
C GLY A 41 -15.02 26.44 13.55
N SER A 42 -15.02 25.47 12.63
CA SER A 42 -14.02 24.40 12.59
C SER A 42 -12.97 24.68 11.51
N VAL A 43 -11.71 24.42 11.86
CA VAL A 43 -10.60 24.26 10.92
C VAL A 43 -10.47 22.76 10.66
N ILE A 44 -10.56 22.35 9.39
CA ILE A 44 -10.59 20.94 8.99
C ILE A 44 -9.23 20.54 8.45
N ASP A 45 -8.65 19.47 9.00
CA ASP A 45 -7.46 18.82 8.44
C ASP A 45 -7.88 18.05 7.18
N THR A 46 -7.41 18.44 5.99
CA THR A 46 -7.79 17.78 4.73
C THR A 46 -7.16 16.40 4.58
N MET A 47 -6.00 16.14 5.17
CA MET A 47 -5.39 14.81 5.16
C MET A 47 -6.32 13.80 5.86
N ILE A 48 -6.84 14.18 7.02
CA ILE A 48 -7.78 13.33 7.75
C ILE A 48 -9.10 13.27 7.02
N HIS A 49 -9.70 14.42 6.72
CA HIS A 49 -11.06 14.49 6.18
C HIS A 49 -11.20 13.82 4.81
N ASP A 50 -10.25 14.05 3.89
CA ASP A 50 -10.34 13.57 2.52
C ASP A 50 -9.64 12.21 2.31
N GLY A 51 -8.67 11.86 3.17
CA GLY A 51 -7.86 10.65 3.01
C GLY A 51 -8.09 9.55 4.04
N LEU A 52 -8.38 9.90 5.30
CA LEU A 52 -8.32 8.95 6.44
C LEU A 52 -9.64 8.84 7.23
N PHE A 53 -10.71 9.44 6.74
CA PHE A 53 -12.00 9.46 7.41
C PHE A 53 -13.04 8.63 6.66
N GLU A 54 -13.73 7.75 7.38
CA GLU A 54 -14.80 6.92 6.85
C GLU A 54 -16.10 7.73 6.87
N ILE A 55 -16.55 8.15 5.70
CA ILE A 55 -17.68 9.08 5.56
C ILE A 55 -19.02 8.46 5.94
N PHE A 56 -19.19 7.14 5.80
CA PHE A 56 -20.48 6.48 6.04
C PHE A 56 -20.73 6.18 7.53
N ASN A 57 -19.67 5.93 8.30
CA ASN A 57 -19.71 5.57 9.72
C ASN A 57 -19.16 6.67 10.64
N GLY A 58 -18.51 7.72 10.10
CA GLY A 58 -18.12 8.89 10.86
C GLY A 58 -16.91 8.70 11.79
N TYR A 59 -15.93 7.88 11.40
CA TYR A 59 -14.72 7.64 12.19
C TYR A 59 -13.45 7.53 11.34
N HIS A 60 -12.28 7.51 11.99
CA HIS A 60 -10.99 7.32 11.33
C HIS A 60 -10.84 5.91 10.73
N MET A 61 -10.08 5.74 9.64
CA MET A 61 -9.77 4.42 9.03
C MET A 61 -9.25 3.40 10.04
N GLY A 62 -8.51 3.84 11.05
CA GLY A 62 -8.04 2.99 12.14
C GLY A 62 -9.15 2.26 12.91
N MET A 63 -10.37 2.81 12.96
CA MET A 63 -11.52 2.10 13.53
C MET A 63 -12.00 0.94 12.63
N THR A 64 -11.86 1.04 11.30
CA THR A 64 -12.14 -0.10 10.41
C THR A 64 -11.16 -1.26 10.66
N ALA A 65 -9.92 -0.92 11.02
CA ALA A 65 -8.89 -1.90 11.37
C ALA A 65 -9.19 -2.58 12.72
N GLU A 66 -9.74 -1.85 13.69
CA GLU A 66 -10.23 -2.43 14.95
C GLU A 66 -11.44 -3.34 14.70
N ASN A 67 -12.39 -2.93 13.85
CA ASN A 67 -13.55 -3.75 13.48
C ASN A 67 -13.10 -5.09 12.85
N ILE A 68 -12.08 -5.06 12.00
CA ILE A 68 -11.49 -6.26 11.39
C ILE A 68 -10.78 -7.11 12.46
N ALA A 69 -9.97 -6.50 13.33
CA ALA A 69 -9.30 -7.23 14.41
C ALA A 69 -10.31 -8.00 15.28
N GLU A 70 -11.41 -7.35 15.65
CA GLU A 70 -12.50 -7.95 16.44
C GLU A 70 -13.22 -9.06 15.67
N LYS A 71 -13.64 -8.80 14.42
CA LYS A 71 -14.43 -9.75 13.62
C LYS A 71 -13.65 -10.99 13.18
N TYR A 72 -12.37 -10.83 12.87
CA TYR A 72 -11.51 -11.89 12.34
C TYR A 72 -10.56 -12.47 13.40
N GLY A 73 -10.69 -12.04 14.66
CA GLY A 73 -9.88 -12.57 15.77
C GLY A 73 -8.38 -12.32 15.59
N VAL A 74 -7.99 -11.15 15.07
CA VAL A 74 -6.56 -10.81 14.91
C VAL A 74 -6.07 -10.17 16.21
N SER A 75 -5.34 -10.96 16.99
CA SER A 75 -4.89 -10.53 18.32
C SER A 75 -3.90 -9.37 18.24
N ARG A 76 -3.76 -8.62 19.34
CA ARG A 76 -2.73 -7.58 19.46
C ARG A 76 -1.33 -8.15 19.25
N GLN A 77 -1.08 -9.36 19.77
CA GLN A 77 0.19 -10.05 19.66
C GLN A 77 0.51 -10.41 18.21
N ASP A 78 -0.49 -10.89 17.45
CA ASP A 78 -0.31 -11.19 16.03
C ASP A 78 0.04 -9.91 15.25
N GLN A 79 -0.67 -8.81 15.54
CA GLN A 79 -0.45 -7.52 14.89
C GLN A 79 0.97 -6.99 15.14
N ASP A 80 1.43 -7.04 16.38
CA ASP A 80 2.77 -6.57 16.75
C ASP A 80 3.87 -7.49 16.19
N ALA A 81 3.64 -8.80 16.16
CA ALA A 81 4.59 -9.74 15.54
C ALA A 81 4.71 -9.52 14.03
N PHE A 82 3.58 -9.29 13.34
CA PHE A 82 3.56 -8.99 11.91
C PHE A 82 4.27 -7.65 11.62
N ALA A 83 4.02 -6.63 12.43
CA ALA A 83 4.67 -5.34 12.31
C ALA A 83 6.19 -5.41 12.54
N ALA A 84 6.64 -6.16 13.55
CA ALA A 84 8.06 -6.40 13.79
C ALA A 84 8.72 -7.10 12.59
N ARG A 85 8.05 -8.11 12.01
CA ARG A 85 8.51 -8.79 10.78
C ARG A 85 8.65 -7.79 9.62
N SER A 86 7.65 -6.93 9.39
CA SER A 86 7.74 -5.92 8.32
C SER A 86 8.92 -4.99 8.52
N GLN A 87 9.17 -4.53 9.75
CA GLN A 87 10.28 -3.65 10.08
C GLN A 87 11.64 -4.33 9.84
N GLN A 88 11.78 -5.57 10.30
CA GLN A 88 12.99 -6.36 10.09
C GLN A 88 13.30 -6.54 8.60
N LEU A 89 12.32 -7.00 7.80
CA LEU A 89 12.52 -7.24 6.37
C LEU A 89 12.85 -5.96 5.59
N ALA A 90 12.22 -4.83 5.95
CA ALA A 90 12.53 -3.55 5.32
C ALA A 90 13.96 -3.09 5.64
N CYS A 91 14.40 -3.22 6.90
CA CYS A 91 15.78 -2.89 7.27
C CYS A 91 16.79 -3.80 6.55
N GLU A 92 16.54 -5.12 6.50
CA GLU A 92 17.39 -6.08 5.79
C GLU A 92 17.44 -5.78 4.28
N ALA A 93 16.32 -5.39 3.67
CA ALA A 93 16.25 -5.01 2.25
C ALA A 93 17.00 -3.69 1.96
N ILE A 94 16.98 -2.73 2.88
CA ILE A 94 17.79 -1.50 2.79
C ILE A 94 19.27 -1.84 2.90
N GLU A 95 19.67 -2.61 3.92
CA GLU A 95 21.06 -2.97 4.19
C GLU A 95 21.70 -3.81 3.06
N SER A 96 20.93 -4.73 2.48
CA SER A 96 21.36 -5.55 1.34
C SER A 96 21.34 -4.80 0.01
N GLY A 97 20.72 -3.60 -0.05
CA GLY A 97 20.62 -2.80 -1.26
C GLY A 97 19.51 -3.24 -2.23
N ALA A 98 18.55 -4.06 -1.80
CA ALA A 98 17.43 -4.54 -2.63
C ALA A 98 16.57 -3.40 -3.21
N PHE A 99 16.53 -2.25 -2.55
CA PHE A 99 15.80 -1.07 -3.04
C PHE A 99 16.57 -0.20 -4.04
N LYS A 100 17.90 -0.37 -4.17
CA LYS A 100 18.74 0.55 -4.96
C LYS A 100 18.38 0.58 -6.46
N SER A 101 17.84 -0.51 -7.00
CA SER A 101 17.46 -0.62 -8.41
C SER A 101 16.08 -0.03 -8.73
N GLN A 102 15.24 0.20 -7.70
CA GLN A 102 13.87 0.71 -7.85
C GLN A 102 13.67 2.14 -7.32
N ILE A 103 14.61 2.68 -6.54
CA ILE A 103 14.57 4.06 -6.05
C ILE A 103 15.31 4.99 -7.00
N VAL A 104 14.61 6.04 -7.45
CA VAL A 104 15.23 7.20 -8.11
C VAL A 104 15.44 8.30 -7.05
N PRO A 105 16.67 8.79 -6.84
CA PRO A 105 16.93 9.81 -5.82
C PRO A 105 16.18 11.12 -6.07
N VAL A 106 15.59 11.69 -5.02
CA VAL A 106 15.01 13.03 -5.03
C VAL A 106 16.08 14.04 -4.65
N SER A 107 16.35 15.00 -5.53
CA SER A 107 17.32 16.07 -5.29
C SER A 107 16.68 17.20 -4.47
N ILE A 108 17.09 17.38 -3.22
CA ILE A 108 16.56 18.38 -2.29
C ILE A 108 17.46 19.62 -2.28
N PRO A 109 16.99 20.78 -2.80
CA PRO A 109 17.77 22.01 -2.81
C PRO A 109 18.18 22.46 -1.41
N GLN A 110 19.44 22.83 -1.25
CA GLN A 110 19.98 23.37 -0.01
C GLN A 110 20.20 24.87 -0.14
N ARG A 111 19.98 25.63 0.94
CA ARG A 111 20.22 27.09 0.95
C ARG A 111 21.69 27.43 0.62
N LYS A 112 22.61 26.55 1.00
CA LYS A 112 24.05 26.63 0.72
C LYS A 112 24.57 25.21 0.46
N GLY A 113 25.40 25.04 -0.56
CA GLY A 113 25.98 23.75 -0.92
C GLY A 113 25.17 23.00 -1.99
N ASP A 114 25.65 21.82 -2.35
CA ASP A 114 25.03 20.97 -3.36
C ASP A 114 23.69 20.38 -2.85
N PRO A 115 22.74 20.05 -3.75
CA PRO A 115 21.51 19.39 -3.36
C PRO A 115 21.74 18.07 -2.62
N LEU A 116 20.96 17.83 -1.56
CA LEU A 116 20.98 16.55 -0.86
C LEU A 116 20.18 15.52 -1.67
N ALA A 117 20.79 14.38 -1.98
CA ALA A 117 20.09 13.25 -2.59
C ALA A 117 19.34 12.47 -1.50
N PHE A 118 18.01 12.44 -1.59
CA PHE A 118 17.16 11.57 -0.77
C PHE A 118 16.86 10.28 -1.57
N ASP A 119 17.48 9.17 -1.18
CA ASP A 119 17.50 7.92 -1.95
C ASP A 119 17.25 6.66 -1.10
N THR A 120 16.76 6.84 0.12
CA THR A 120 16.59 5.78 1.11
C THR A 120 15.29 6.00 1.87
N ASP A 121 14.47 4.96 1.99
CA ASP A 121 13.24 5.01 2.79
C ASP A 121 13.58 5.32 4.26
N GLU A 122 13.00 6.41 4.78
CA GLU A 122 13.34 6.93 6.12
C GLU A 122 12.44 6.39 7.24
N HIS A 123 11.32 5.74 6.88
CA HIS A 123 10.33 5.27 7.84
C HIS A 123 10.72 3.98 8.60
N PRO A 124 11.47 3.02 8.01
CA PRO A 124 11.90 1.81 8.71
C PRO A 124 12.74 2.10 9.97
N ARG A 125 12.51 1.30 11.01
CA ARG A 125 13.13 1.45 12.33
C ARG A 125 13.89 0.19 12.72
N ALA A 126 15.21 0.22 12.57
CA ALA A 126 16.09 -0.88 12.95
C ALA A 126 15.92 -1.27 14.43
N GLY A 127 15.94 -2.57 14.70
CA GLY A 127 15.81 -3.11 16.06
C GLY A 127 14.39 -3.09 16.64
N THR A 128 13.36 -2.83 15.83
CA THR A 128 11.97 -2.97 16.27
C THR A 128 11.64 -4.43 16.61
N THR A 129 11.12 -4.69 17.82
CA THR A 129 10.70 -6.02 18.26
C THR A 129 9.24 -6.03 18.71
N ALA A 130 8.60 -7.20 18.71
CA ALA A 130 7.22 -7.35 19.16
C ALA A 130 7.05 -6.91 20.63
N GLU A 131 8.03 -7.13 21.50
CA GLU A 131 8.01 -6.71 22.90
C GLU A 131 8.07 -5.19 23.07
N ALA A 132 8.80 -4.51 22.18
CA ALA A 132 8.83 -3.05 22.15
C ALA A 132 7.49 -2.49 21.67
N LEU A 133 6.92 -3.10 20.63
CA LEU A 133 5.61 -2.72 20.07
C LEU A 133 4.46 -2.96 21.05
N ALA A 134 4.51 -4.04 21.84
CA ALA A 134 3.50 -4.38 22.85
C ALA A 134 3.32 -3.30 23.93
N LYS A 135 4.32 -2.44 24.13
CA LYS A 135 4.26 -1.32 25.11
C LYS A 135 3.49 -0.11 24.59
N LEU A 136 3.21 -0.04 23.30
CA LEU A 136 2.52 1.11 22.70
C LEU A 136 1.03 1.11 23.06
N PRO A 137 0.45 2.28 23.39
CA PRO A 137 -0.98 2.40 23.63
C PRO A 137 -1.77 2.29 22.32
N PRO A 138 -3.05 1.87 22.37
CA PRO A 138 -3.94 1.92 21.23
C PRO A 138 -4.12 3.35 20.70
N ALA A 139 -4.16 3.51 19.38
CA ALA A 139 -4.21 4.81 18.72
C ALA A 139 -5.64 5.32 18.45
N PHE A 140 -6.61 4.42 18.25
CA PHE A 140 -7.95 4.77 17.75
C PHE A 140 -9.08 4.47 18.72
N LYS A 141 -8.99 3.35 19.45
CA LYS A 141 -10.00 2.92 20.43
C LYS A 141 -9.36 2.90 21.83
N LYS A 142 -9.84 3.77 22.73
CA LYS A 142 -9.25 3.93 24.09
C LYS A 142 -9.27 2.63 24.90
N ASP A 143 -10.41 1.96 24.93
CA ASP A 143 -10.61 0.74 25.71
C ASP A 143 -10.71 -0.47 24.78
N GLY A 144 -9.86 -1.48 25.04
CA GLY A 144 -9.83 -2.72 24.25
C GLY A 144 -9.37 -2.55 22.80
N GLY A 145 -8.74 -1.43 22.45
CA GLY A 145 -8.10 -1.24 21.15
C GLY A 145 -6.85 -2.09 20.99
N THR A 146 -6.59 -2.52 19.76
CA THR A 146 -5.45 -3.36 19.39
C THR A 146 -4.52 -2.68 18.38
N VAL A 147 -5.03 -1.69 17.66
CA VAL A 147 -4.27 -0.95 16.65
C VAL A 147 -3.48 0.17 17.31
N THR A 148 -2.18 0.21 17.05
CA THR A 148 -1.23 1.18 17.61
C THR A 148 -0.45 1.87 16.49
N ALA A 149 0.27 2.94 16.84
CA ALA A 149 1.20 3.58 15.91
C ALA A 149 2.36 2.67 15.45
N GLY A 150 2.57 1.53 16.10
CA GLY A 150 3.64 0.60 15.74
C GLY A 150 3.19 -0.58 14.89
N ASN A 151 1.88 -0.83 14.78
CA ASN A 151 1.31 -1.90 13.94
C ASN A 151 0.35 -1.37 12.86
N ALA A 152 0.44 -0.07 12.58
CA ALA A 152 -0.20 0.64 11.49
C ALA A 152 0.87 1.36 10.66
N SER A 153 0.61 1.58 9.37
CA SER A 153 1.48 2.42 8.55
C SER A 153 1.42 3.88 8.97
N GLY A 154 2.48 4.63 8.68
CA GLY A 154 2.55 6.06 8.93
C GLY A 154 1.80 6.95 7.94
N ILE A 155 2.00 8.25 8.12
CA ILE A 155 1.69 9.31 7.17
C ILE A 155 2.99 9.58 6.41
N ASN A 156 2.97 9.50 5.08
CA ASN A 156 4.18 9.48 4.28
C ASN A 156 4.01 10.21 2.96
N ASP A 157 5.15 10.59 2.38
CA ASP A 157 5.24 11.26 1.08
C ASP A 157 5.96 10.35 0.09
N GLY A 158 5.56 10.38 -1.18
CA GLY A 158 6.24 9.60 -2.20
C GLY A 158 5.51 9.57 -3.54
N ALA A 159 6.21 9.08 -4.57
CA ALA A 159 5.65 8.85 -5.89
C ALA A 159 6.23 7.58 -6.50
N ALA A 160 5.43 6.89 -7.31
CA ALA A 160 5.85 5.71 -8.06
C ALA A 160 5.13 5.69 -9.41
N ALA A 161 5.83 5.24 -10.45
CA ALA A 161 5.29 5.18 -11.80
C ALA A 161 5.87 4.01 -12.58
N VAL A 162 5.11 3.55 -13.58
CA VAL A 162 5.49 2.54 -14.55
C VAL A 162 5.16 3.03 -15.96
N ILE A 163 5.91 2.56 -16.95
CA ILE A 163 5.58 2.73 -18.36
C ILE A 163 4.91 1.45 -18.84
N LEU A 164 3.69 1.57 -19.32
CA LEU A 164 2.93 0.52 -19.97
C LEU A 164 3.04 0.69 -21.48
N ALA A 165 3.16 -0.42 -22.21
CA ALA A 165 3.14 -0.41 -23.67
C ALA A 165 2.40 -1.63 -24.21
N SER A 166 1.78 -1.50 -25.39
CA SER A 166 1.22 -2.63 -26.12
C SER A 166 2.31 -3.61 -26.54
N LYS A 167 1.96 -4.87 -26.73
CA LYS A 167 2.92 -5.90 -27.18
C LYS A 167 3.52 -5.53 -28.53
N GLU A 168 2.68 -4.99 -29.41
CA GLU A 168 3.01 -4.51 -30.73
C GLU A 168 4.05 -3.38 -30.63
N LYS A 169 3.82 -2.40 -29.74
CA LYS A 169 4.74 -1.27 -29.57
C LYS A 169 6.06 -1.66 -28.91
N VAL A 170 6.03 -2.63 -27.98
CA VAL A 170 7.25 -3.23 -27.43
C VAL A 170 8.10 -3.85 -28.53
N GLY A 171 7.48 -4.61 -29.44
CA GLY A 171 8.17 -5.21 -30.59
C GLY A 171 8.69 -4.19 -31.59
N GLU A 172 7.87 -3.19 -31.96
CA GLU A 172 8.23 -2.11 -32.88
C GLU A 172 9.45 -1.31 -32.39
N LEU A 173 9.49 -1.00 -31.10
CA LEU A 173 10.55 -0.17 -30.49
C LEU A 173 11.74 -0.99 -29.97
N GLY A 174 11.70 -2.32 -30.03
CA GLY A 174 12.77 -3.19 -29.50
C GLY A 174 12.94 -3.08 -27.98
N LEU A 175 11.86 -2.83 -27.23
CA LEU A 175 11.89 -2.68 -25.78
C LEU A 175 11.96 -4.05 -25.09
N LYS A 176 12.56 -4.08 -23.89
CA LYS A 176 12.59 -5.26 -23.01
C LYS A 176 11.60 -5.04 -21.85
N PRO A 177 10.39 -5.63 -21.90
CA PRO A 177 9.42 -5.46 -20.84
C PRO A 177 9.88 -6.17 -19.56
N ILE A 178 9.54 -5.61 -18.40
CA ILE A 178 9.84 -6.20 -17.08
C ILE A 178 8.85 -7.31 -16.74
N ALA A 179 7.57 -7.08 -17.06
CA ALA A 179 6.49 -8.02 -16.82
C ALA A 179 5.33 -7.77 -17.80
N LYS A 180 4.43 -8.74 -17.89
CA LYS A 180 3.18 -8.69 -18.63
C LYS A 180 2.01 -8.65 -17.64
N ILE A 181 1.11 -7.69 -17.79
CA ILE A 181 -0.16 -7.67 -17.05
C ILE A 181 -1.05 -8.80 -17.57
N VAL A 182 -1.39 -9.75 -16.70
CA VAL A 182 -2.25 -10.90 -16.99
C VAL A 182 -3.70 -10.56 -16.71
N SER A 183 -3.97 -10.03 -15.51
CA SER A 183 -5.32 -9.68 -15.09
C SER A 183 -5.30 -8.59 -14.02
N TYR A 184 -6.47 -7.96 -13.84
CA TYR A 184 -6.71 -7.01 -12.78
C TYR A 184 -8.19 -7.00 -12.41
N ALA A 185 -8.48 -6.72 -11.14
CA ALA A 185 -9.84 -6.67 -10.65
C ALA A 185 -9.99 -5.73 -9.46
N SER A 186 -11.16 -5.09 -9.39
CA SER A 186 -11.63 -4.39 -8.21
C SER A 186 -12.85 -5.10 -7.62
N ALA A 187 -13.02 -4.95 -6.32
CA ALA A 187 -14.15 -5.48 -5.56
C ALA A 187 -14.59 -4.46 -4.50
N GLY A 188 -15.89 -4.47 -4.17
CA GLY A 188 -16.46 -3.69 -3.08
C GLY A 188 -16.72 -4.58 -1.87
N VAL A 189 -16.61 -4.00 -0.68
CA VAL A 189 -16.93 -4.58 0.62
C VAL A 189 -17.65 -3.53 1.47
N ASP A 190 -18.15 -3.91 2.63
CA ASP A 190 -18.70 -2.95 3.59
C ASP A 190 -17.61 -1.94 4.02
N PRO A 191 -17.86 -0.61 3.96
CA PRO A 191 -16.92 0.42 4.40
C PRO A 191 -16.40 0.22 5.82
N ALA A 192 -17.18 -0.40 6.72
CA ALA A 192 -16.75 -0.69 8.09
C ALA A 192 -15.62 -1.73 8.17
N TYR A 193 -15.43 -2.50 7.10
CA TYR A 193 -14.41 -3.54 6.94
C TYR A 193 -13.59 -3.34 5.67
N MET A 194 -13.37 -2.08 5.26
CA MET A 194 -12.69 -1.73 4.00
C MET A 194 -11.34 -2.43 3.80
N GLY A 195 -10.62 -2.70 4.89
CA GLY A 195 -9.36 -3.44 4.90
C GLY A 195 -9.45 -4.84 4.30
N MET A 196 -10.64 -5.45 4.22
CA MET A 196 -10.85 -6.76 3.60
C MET A 196 -10.97 -6.72 2.08
N GLY A 197 -11.04 -5.54 1.46
CA GLY A 197 -11.12 -5.37 0.00
C GLY A 197 -10.12 -6.19 -0.85
N PRO A 198 -8.85 -6.36 -0.42
CA PRO A 198 -7.86 -7.19 -1.11
C PRO A 198 -8.29 -8.63 -1.33
N ALA A 199 -9.04 -9.22 -0.41
CA ALA A 199 -9.37 -10.64 -0.49
C ALA A 199 -10.31 -10.96 -1.69
N PRO A 200 -11.47 -10.30 -1.86
CA PRO A 200 -12.30 -10.51 -3.05
C PRO A 200 -11.66 -9.96 -4.33
N SER A 201 -10.87 -8.87 -4.29
CA SER A 201 -10.19 -8.37 -5.51
C SER A 201 -9.14 -9.36 -6.00
N SER A 202 -8.34 -9.95 -5.11
CA SER A 202 -7.32 -10.96 -5.44
C SER A 202 -7.95 -12.23 -6.03
N ARG A 203 -9.00 -12.77 -5.40
CA ARG A 203 -9.73 -13.95 -5.94
C ARG A 203 -10.30 -13.66 -7.34
N LYS A 204 -10.86 -12.47 -7.53
CA LYS A 204 -11.43 -12.05 -8.83
C LYS A 204 -10.34 -11.85 -9.89
N ALA A 205 -9.17 -11.34 -9.53
CA ALA A 205 -8.03 -11.23 -10.44
C ALA A 205 -7.49 -12.62 -10.82
N ALA A 206 -7.34 -13.54 -9.85
CA ALA A 206 -6.92 -14.91 -10.09
C ALA A 206 -7.90 -15.66 -11.01
N GLN A 207 -9.20 -15.53 -10.76
CA GLN A 207 -10.25 -16.08 -11.62
C GLN A 207 -10.14 -15.56 -13.06
N LYS A 208 -9.93 -14.25 -13.26
CA LYS A 208 -9.73 -13.66 -14.59
C LYS A 208 -8.45 -14.12 -15.27
N ALA A 209 -7.39 -14.38 -14.50
CA ALA A 209 -6.15 -14.95 -15.00
C ALA A 209 -6.27 -16.45 -15.32
N GLY A 210 -7.32 -17.11 -14.84
CA GLY A 210 -7.49 -18.56 -14.97
C GLY A 210 -6.49 -19.35 -14.11
N CYS A 211 -6.06 -18.82 -12.97
CA CYS A 211 -5.10 -19.47 -12.06
C CYS A 211 -5.63 -19.56 -10.63
N SER A 212 -5.03 -20.45 -9.84
CA SER A 212 -5.16 -20.49 -8.38
C SER A 212 -4.32 -19.39 -7.74
N LEU A 213 -4.62 -19.04 -6.49
CA LEU A 213 -3.71 -18.25 -5.65
C LEU A 213 -2.45 -19.04 -5.29
N ASP A 214 -2.51 -20.37 -5.33
CA ASP A 214 -1.33 -21.23 -5.13
C ASP A 214 -0.31 -21.08 -6.27
N ASP A 215 -0.76 -20.71 -7.47
CA ASP A 215 0.08 -20.49 -8.66
C ASP A 215 0.81 -19.13 -8.64
N ILE A 216 0.58 -18.30 -7.62
CA ILE A 216 1.29 -17.03 -7.44
C ILE A 216 2.57 -17.31 -6.65
N ASP A 217 3.70 -16.88 -7.17
CA ASP A 217 5.00 -17.12 -6.55
C ASP A 217 5.33 -16.08 -5.48
N ILE A 218 4.87 -14.83 -5.67
CA ILE A 218 5.16 -13.72 -4.77
C ILE A 218 4.00 -12.72 -4.68
N PHE A 219 3.80 -12.17 -3.49
CA PHE A 219 2.71 -11.25 -3.19
C PHE A 219 3.22 -9.95 -2.59
N GLU A 220 2.63 -8.85 -3.05
CA GLU A 220 2.72 -7.54 -2.41
C GLU A 220 1.30 -7.11 -1.95
N LEU A 221 1.01 -7.31 -0.68
CA LEU A 221 -0.26 -6.97 -0.04
C LEU A 221 -0.04 -5.74 0.84
N ASN A 222 -0.64 -4.59 0.48
CA ASN A 222 -0.39 -3.35 1.21
C ASN A 222 -0.78 -3.45 2.69
N GLU A 223 0.09 -2.97 3.57
CA GLU A 223 -0.04 -3.10 5.03
C GLU A 223 -0.53 -1.79 5.67
N ALA A 224 -1.72 -1.29 5.30
CA ALA A 224 -2.26 -0.09 5.95
C ALA A 224 -2.37 -0.27 7.48
N PHE A 225 -2.79 -1.47 7.88
CA PHE A 225 -2.80 -1.93 9.27
C PHE A 225 -2.40 -3.41 9.31
N ALA A 226 -1.73 -3.85 10.37
CA ALA A 226 -1.40 -5.25 10.57
C ALA A 226 -2.67 -6.12 10.69
N SER A 227 -3.71 -5.61 11.36
CA SER A 227 -4.97 -6.35 11.52
C SER A 227 -5.62 -6.73 10.19
N GLN A 228 -5.71 -5.78 9.25
CA GLN A 228 -6.27 -6.06 7.93
C GLN A 228 -5.34 -6.93 7.09
N ALA A 229 -4.02 -6.69 7.15
CA ALA A 229 -3.06 -7.45 6.34
C ALA A 229 -3.11 -8.94 6.72
N LEU A 230 -3.07 -9.23 8.02
CA LEU A 230 -3.23 -10.57 8.54
C LEU A 230 -4.60 -11.14 8.18
N ALA A 231 -5.71 -10.43 8.43
CA ALA A 231 -7.03 -10.94 8.11
C ALA A 231 -7.18 -11.31 6.62
N VAL A 232 -6.61 -10.52 5.70
CA VAL A 232 -6.56 -10.82 4.27
C VAL A 232 -5.72 -12.07 4.00
N VAL A 233 -4.53 -12.19 4.59
CA VAL A 233 -3.67 -13.38 4.43
C VAL A 233 -4.41 -14.64 4.89
N ARG A 234 -5.09 -14.59 6.04
CA ARG A 234 -5.90 -15.70 6.58
C ARG A 234 -7.06 -16.06 5.65
N ASP A 235 -7.82 -15.04 5.22
CA ASP A 235 -8.98 -15.23 4.34
C ASP A 235 -8.59 -15.83 2.98
N LEU A 236 -7.42 -15.46 2.45
CA LEU A 236 -6.87 -16.00 1.22
C LEU A 236 -6.19 -17.37 1.38
N GLY A 237 -6.06 -17.90 2.61
CA GLY A 237 -5.42 -19.18 2.89
C GLY A 237 -3.89 -19.15 2.76
N LEU A 238 -3.26 -17.99 2.90
CA LEU A 238 -1.84 -17.78 2.64
C LEU A 238 -0.97 -17.78 3.92
N GLU A 239 -1.52 -18.15 5.09
CA GLU A 239 -0.81 -18.13 6.37
C GLU A 239 0.47 -18.97 6.37
N ASN A 240 0.47 -20.10 5.65
CA ASN A 240 1.63 -20.98 5.52
C ASN A 240 2.61 -20.52 4.43
N ARG A 241 2.38 -19.35 3.83
CA ARG A 241 3.16 -18.79 2.70
C ARG A 241 3.69 -17.39 3.02
N MET A 242 3.87 -17.08 4.30
CA MET A 242 4.38 -15.78 4.73
C MET A 242 5.78 -15.45 4.18
N ASP A 243 6.57 -16.44 3.78
CA ASP A 243 7.89 -16.28 3.17
C ASP A 243 7.86 -15.68 1.76
N VAL A 244 6.70 -15.64 1.10
CA VAL A 244 6.52 -15.03 -0.23
C VAL A 244 5.63 -13.77 -0.23
N ILE A 245 5.27 -13.25 0.94
CA ILE A 245 4.44 -12.05 1.10
C ILE A 245 5.28 -10.91 1.66
N ASN A 246 5.32 -9.79 0.94
CA ASN A 246 6.02 -8.56 1.32
C ASN A 246 7.46 -8.87 1.78
N ILE A 247 8.22 -9.56 0.92
CA ILE A 247 9.52 -10.14 1.30
C ILE A 247 10.59 -9.08 1.64
N HIS A 248 10.35 -7.82 1.27
CA HIS A 248 11.19 -6.67 1.60
C HIS A 248 10.53 -5.73 2.61
N GLY A 249 9.56 -6.25 3.38
CA GLY A 249 8.71 -5.45 4.26
C GLY A 249 7.62 -4.71 3.49
N GLY A 250 6.60 -4.24 4.21
CA GLY A 250 5.48 -3.52 3.63
C GLY A 250 5.27 -2.15 4.26
N ALA A 251 4.06 -1.61 4.09
CA ALA A 251 3.74 -0.23 4.44
C ALA A 251 3.83 0.10 5.94
N ILE A 252 3.80 -0.90 6.84
CA ILE A 252 4.05 -0.64 8.26
C ILE A 252 5.48 -0.12 8.46
N ALA A 253 6.44 -0.64 7.70
CA ALA A 253 7.83 -0.21 7.77
C ALA A 253 8.17 0.88 6.74
N LEU A 254 7.74 0.71 5.49
CA LEU A 254 8.08 1.58 4.36
C LEU A 254 7.18 2.82 4.26
N GLY A 255 6.06 2.84 4.97
CA GLY A 255 5.10 3.93 4.94
C GLY A 255 4.00 3.79 3.88
N HIS A 256 2.99 4.67 3.98
CA HIS A 256 1.78 4.63 3.16
C HIS A 256 1.40 6.01 2.59
N PRO A 257 2.13 6.52 1.57
CA PRO A 257 1.67 7.68 0.80
C PRO A 257 0.43 7.26 -0.01
N ILE A 258 -0.77 7.65 0.43
CA ILE A 258 -2.03 7.00 0.02
C ILE A 258 -2.27 7.01 -1.50
N GLY A 259 -2.07 8.14 -2.18
CA GLY A 259 -2.20 8.25 -3.64
C GLY A 259 -1.09 7.55 -4.44
N CYS A 260 0.02 7.18 -3.81
CA CYS A 260 1.18 6.52 -4.42
C CYS A 260 1.20 5.00 -4.19
N SER A 261 0.69 4.54 -3.05
CA SER A 261 0.98 3.20 -2.52
C SER A 261 0.59 2.06 -3.45
N GLY A 262 -0.47 2.22 -4.26
CA GLY A 262 -0.85 1.26 -5.30
C GLY A 262 0.23 1.04 -6.36
N ALA A 263 0.88 2.11 -6.80
CA ALA A 263 2.00 2.03 -7.73
C ALA A 263 3.28 1.57 -7.01
N ARG A 264 3.50 2.00 -5.76
CA ARG A 264 4.70 1.62 -4.98
C ARG A 264 4.75 0.12 -4.69
N VAL A 265 3.67 -0.50 -4.19
CA VAL A 265 3.62 -1.97 -4.01
C VAL A 265 3.85 -2.70 -5.34
N PHE A 266 3.34 -2.15 -6.44
CA PHE A 266 3.48 -2.77 -7.75
C PHE A 266 4.91 -2.70 -8.26
N VAL A 267 5.61 -1.57 -8.07
CA VAL A 267 7.04 -1.46 -8.38
C VAL A 267 7.82 -2.45 -7.53
N THR A 268 7.62 -2.48 -6.21
CA THR A 268 8.31 -3.43 -5.32
C THR A 268 8.08 -4.88 -5.74
N LEU A 269 6.87 -5.25 -6.14
CA LEU A 269 6.55 -6.57 -6.67
C LEU A 269 7.39 -6.92 -7.90
N LEU A 270 7.46 -6.02 -8.89
CA LEU A 270 8.18 -6.26 -10.14
C LEU A 270 9.67 -6.54 -9.89
N TYR A 271 10.29 -5.77 -9.00
CA TYR A 271 11.71 -5.94 -8.67
C TYR A 271 11.94 -7.19 -7.81
N ALA A 272 11.05 -7.48 -6.87
CA ALA A 272 11.12 -8.70 -6.08
C ALA A 272 10.94 -9.96 -6.95
N MET A 273 10.07 -9.90 -7.97
CA MET A 273 9.93 -10.98 -8.95
C MET A 273 11.22 -11.22 -9.76
N GLN A 274 11.92 -10.15 -10.14
CA GLN A 274 13.20 -10.27 -10.84
C GLN A 274 14.28 -10.87 -9.93
N GLU A 275 14.35 -10.41 -8.68
CA GLU A 275 15.34 -10.92 -7.72
C GLU A 275 15.14 -12.42 -7.42
N LYS A 276 13.88 -12.85 -7.23
CA LYS A 276 13.55 -14.22 -6.88
C LYS A 276 13.31 -15.14 -8.08
N ASP A 277 13.48 -14.63 -9.30
CA ASP A 277 13.14 -15.34 -10.53
C ASP A 277 11.69 -15.89 -10.51
N ALA A 278 10.77 -15.15 -9.85
CA ALA A 278 9.39 -15.54 -9.58
C ALA A 278 8.49 -15.30 -10.81
N ALA A 279 7.90 -16.37 -11.36
CA ALA A 279 7.24 -16.35 -12.67
C ALA A 279 5.96 -15.51 -12.64
N ARG A 280 5.20 -15.58 -11.54
CA ARG A 280 3.93 -14.88 -11.38
C ARG A 280 3.83 -14.15 -10.05
N GLY A 281 3.40 -12.89 -10.11
CA GLY A 281 3.23 -12.04 -8.92
C GLY A 281 1.82 -11.45 -8.81
N LEU A 282 1.42 -11.13 -7.58
CA LEU A 282 0.16 -10.45 -7.29
C LEU A 282 0.39 -9.23 -6.37
N ALA A 283 -0.07 -8.06 -6.81
CA ALA A 283 -0.14 -6.86 -5.96
C ALA A 283 -1.60 -6.57 -5.59
N SER A 284 -1.89 -6.25 -4.33
CA SER A 284 -3.26 -5.94 -3.87
C SER A 284 -3.29 -4.93 -2.73
N LEU A 285 -4.33 -4.08 -2.70
CA LEU A 285 -4.52 -3.04 -1.70
C LEU A 285 -5.99 -2.84 -1.34
N CYS A 286 -6.25 -2.53 -0.06
CA CYS A 286 -7.53 -2.02 0.41
C CYS A 286 -7.67 -0.54 0.07
N ILE A 287 -8.91 -0.05 0.05
CA ILE A 287 -9.26 1.31 -0.32
C ILE A 287 -10.38 1.80 0.61
N GLY A 288 -10.20 2.99 1.19
CA GLY A 288 -11.20 3.67 2.01
C GLY A 288 -12.56 3.76 1.31
N GLY A 289 -13.65 3.68 2.09
CA GLY A 289 -15.01 3.60 1.54
C GLY A 289 -15.43 2.20 1.09
N GLY A 290 -14.61 1.16 1.34
CA GLY A 290 -15.03 -0.24 1.18
C GLY A 290 -14.70 -0.82 -0.19
N MET A 291 -13.46 -0.70 -0.66
CA MET A 291 -13.04 -1.32 -1.92
C MET A 291 -11.67 -2.01 -1.79
N GLY A 292 -11.33 -2.81 -2.79
CA GLY A 292 -9.99 -3.31 -3.00
C GLY A 292 -9.68 -3.46 -4.48
N ILE A 293 -8.39 -3.50 -4.80
CA ILE A 293 -7.88 -3.70 -6.16
C ILE A 293 -6.73 -4.70 -6.12
N ALA A 294 -6.67 -5.58 -7.11
CA ALA A 294 -5.57 -6.52 -7.32
C ALA A 294 -5.14 -6.55 -8.78
N MET A 295 -3.85 -6.81 -9.01
CA MET A 295 -3.26 -7.01 -10.33
C MET A 295 -2.32 -8.22 -10.30
N ILE A 296 -2.44 -9.08 -11.32
CA ILE A 296 -1.55 -10.24 -11.55
C ILE A 296 -0.69 -9.96 -12.76
N VAL A 297 0.61 -10.23 -12.63
CA VAL A 297 1.61 -10.09 -13.68
C VAL A 297 2.43 -11.37 -13.83
N ASP A 298 2.87 -11.65 -15.05
CA ASP A 298 3.86 -12.67 -15.36
C ASP A 298 5.19 -11.99 -15.73
N ARG A 299 6.32 -12.54 -15.26
CA ARG A 299 7.65 -12.12 -15.73
C ARG A 299 7.81 -12.49 -17.22
N VAL A 300 8.53 -11.66 -17.98
CA VAL A 300 8.82 -11.89 -19.42
C VAL A 300 10.22 -12.44 -19.61
#